data_AF-A0A843VFG5-F1
#
_entry.id   AF-A0A843VFG5-F1
#
_cell.length_a   1.000
_cell.length_b   1.000
_cell.length_c   1.000
_cell.angle_alpha   90.00
_cell.angle_beta   90.00
_cell.angle_gamma   90.00
#
_symmetry.space_group_name_H-M   'P 1'
#
loop_
_entity.id
_entity.type
_entity.pdbx_description
1 polymer ?
#
loop_
_entity_poly.entity_id
_entity_poly.type
_entity_poly.pdbx_seq_one_letter_code
_entity_poly.pdbx_strand_id
1 'polypeptide(L)'
;MGSSPAAVASLPRLTAVATLLVLLVGQQQQQQASGLSTYRQLRAVVDRLNERHGPFLAMVMAYSVEADALQTSGEFVANAAVPFVDMFGRRFHVGTIRRVSVVTVMSGQRRLNAGITVQILMDYFDLGGIVHYGTAGSADDSLSFGAVSVPKYVAFTGSWNWKRFNSIGVDDFPELSVGYYNTPKRGENLLGRIEFKPEEFFPVGGSLEEVFWLEPFSAWYQLAQKLEDVVLDYCVNSTYCLPSRPKVVLGLRGATADIFLGNAAYRRFLHNEFNVSTVDEESAAIVM
;
A
#
# COMPACT_ATOMS: atom_id res chain seq x y z
N MET A 1 -24.93 69.51 8.05
CA MET A 1 -23.56 69.64 8.60
C MET A 1 -23.53 68.86 9.89
N GLY A 2 -22.95 67.65 9.87
CA GLY A 2 -22.87 66.76 11.01
C GLY A 2 -21.69 65.82 10.81
N SER A 3 -20.56 66.19 11.42
CA SER A 3 -19.39 65.34 11.56
C SER A 3 -19.65 64.29 12.64
N SER A 4 -19.36 63.03 12.35
CA SER A 4 -19.27 61.96 13.34
C SER A 4 -17.97 61.18 13.13
N PRO A 5 -17.16 60.93 14.18
CA PRO A 5 -15.86 60.29 14.06
C PRO A 5 -16.03 58.77 14.16
N ALA A 6 -15.68 58.03 13.10
CA ALA A 6 -15.56 56.58 13.19
C ALA A 6 -14.20 56.24 13.82
N ALA A 7 -14.30 55.69 15.02
CA ALA A 7 -13.25 55.31 15.94
C ALA A 7 -12.11 54.47 15.32
N VAL A 8 -10.91 54.77 15.80
CA VAL A 8 -9.70 53.94 15.71
C VAL A 8 -9.98 52.61 16.41
N ALA A 9 -10.38 51.59 15.65
CA ALA A 9 -10.57 50.24 16.15
C ALA A 9 -9.85 49.24 15.23
N SER A 10 -8.52 49.18 15.30
CA SER A 10 -7.79 48.07 14.65
C SER A 10 -6.37 47.79 15.16
N LEU A 11 -5.72 48.72 15.87
CA LEU A 11 -4.34 48.52 16.34
C LEU A 11 -4.11 47.29 17.25
N PRO A 12 -4.92 47.03 18.29
CA PRO A 12 -4.65 45.91 19.21
C PRO A 12 -4.92 44.52 18.62
N ARG A 13 -5.68 44.42 17.52
CA ARG A 13 -5.94 43.14 16.82
C ARG A 13 -4.77 42.76 15.89
N LEU A 14 -4.15 43.75 15.24
CA LEU A 14 -2.98 43.55 14.39
C LEU A 14 -1.74 43.16 15.19
N THR A 15 -1.52 43.76 16.37
CA THR A 15 -0.42 43.38 17.25
C THR A 15 -0.58 41.97 17.80
N ALA A 16 -1.78 41.56 18.21
CA ALA A 16 -2.03 40.20 18.68
C ALA A 16 -1.76 39.12 17.61
N VAL A 17 -2.16 39.36 16.36
CA VAL A 17 -1.90 38.43 15.24
C VAL A 17 -0.41 38.38 14.90
N ALA A 18 0.29 39.51 14.89
CA ALA A 18 1.73 39.56 14.64
C ALA A 18 2.51 38.84 15.76
N THR A 19 2.15 39.03 17.03
CA THR A 19 2.75 38.31 18.16
C THR A 19 2.50 36.81 18.06
N LEU A 20 1.29 36.39 17.69
CA LEU A 20 0.97 34.97 17.48
C LEU A 20 1.81 34.37 16.35
N LEU A 21 1.97 35.08 15.22
CA LEU A 21 2.81 34.64 14.10
C LEU A 21 4.29 34.52 14.50
N VAL A 22 4.84 35.48 15.25
CA VAL A 22 6.22 35.42 15.75
C VAL A 22 6.41 34.25 16.71
N LEU A 23 5.44 34.00 17.60
CA LEU A 23 5.46 32.84 18.49
C LEU A 23 5.39 31.53 17.71
N LEU A 24 4.55 31.44 16.68
CA LEU A 24 4.43 30.27 15.80
C LEU A 24 5.73 30.02 15.03
N VAL A 25 6.35 31.06 14.47
CA VAL A 25 7.64 30.95 13.75
C VAL A 25 8.76 30.56 14.72
N GLY A 26 8.82 31.15 15.91
CA GLY A 26 9.80 30.79 16.94
C GLY A 26 9.66 29.34 17.39
N GLN A 27 8.42 28.88 17.61
CA GLN A 27 8.13 27.47 17.92
C GLN A 27 8.50 26.54 16.76
N GLN A 28 8.20 26.91 15.51
CA GLN A 28 8.57 26.13 14.32
C GLN A 28 10.09 26.02 14.16
N GLN A 29 10.85 27.11 14.33
CA GLN A 29 12.31 27.10 14.21
C GLN A 29 12.96 26.21 15.28
N GLN A 30 12.46 26.28 16.53
CA GLN A 30 12.97 25.46 17.62
C GLN A 30 12.65 23.98 17.42
N GLN A 31 11.43 23.65 16.96
CA GLN A 31 11.05 22.28 16.60
C GLN A 31 11.86 21.74 15.41
N GLN A 32 12.11 22.56 14.38
CA GLN A 32 12.95 22.17 13.24
C GLN A 32 14.39 21.88 13.64
N ALA A 33 15.00 22.69 14.51
CA ALA A 33 16.39 22.47 14.93
C ALA A 33 16.56 21.14 15.71
N SER A 34 15.66 20.84 16.63
CA SER A 34 15.63 19.56 17.35
C SER A 34 15.32 18.37 16.42
N GLY A 35 14.39 18.56 15.47
CA GLY A 35 14.07 17.56 14.45
C GLY A 35 15.25 17.23 13.53
N LEU A 36 15.98 18.24 13.05
CA LEU A 36 17.16 18.10 12.19
C LEU A 36 18.34 17.40 12.89
N SER A 37 18.51 17.61 14.20
CA SER A 37 19.53 16.90 14.98
C SER A 37 19.17 15.41 15.12
N THR A 38 17.93 15.12 15.50
CA THR A 38 17.41 13.75 15.62
C THR A 38 17.48 13.01 14.30
N TYR A 39 17.10 13.68 13.21
CA TYR A 39 17.14 13.13 11.86
C TYR A 39 18.57 12.78 11.40
N ARG A 40 19.56 13.63 11.66
CA ARG A 40 20.96 13.33 11.34
C ARG A 40 21.50 12.14 12.12
N GLN A 41 21.13 12.03 13.40
CA GLN A 41 21.52 10.88 14.22
C GLN A 41 20.90 9.58 13.68
N LEU A 42 19.61 9.63 13.34
CA LEU A 42 18.86 8.53 12.75
C LEU A 42 19.49 8.07 11.43
N ARG A 43 19.73 9.01 10.50
CA ARG A 43 20.39 8.73 9.23
C ARG A 43 21.76 8.11 9.44
N ALA A 44 22.58 8.65 10.34
CA ALA A 44 23.89 8.06 10.65
C ALA A 44 23.80 6.63 11.23
N VAL A 45 22.73 6.28 11.96
CA VAL A 45 22.49 4.89 12.40
C VAL A 45 22.20 4.00 11.20
N VAL A 46 21.30 4.42 10.31
CA VAL A 46 20.93 3.62 9.13
C VAL A 46 22.08 3.51 8.14
N ASP A 47 22.86 4.56 7.91
CA ASP A 47 24.05 4.53 7.05
C ASP A 47 25.05 3.46 7.53
N ARG A 48 25.30 3.40 8.85
CA ARG A 48 26.17 2.35 9.43
C ARG A 48 25.58 0.95 9.28
N LEU A 49 24.25 0.81 9.31
CA LEU A 49 23.59 -0.47 9.05
C LEU A 49 23.77 -0.89 7.59
N ASN A 50 23.56 0.03 6.66
CA ASN A 50 23.78 -0.19 5.23
C ASN A 50 25.22 -0.61 4.95
N GLU A 51 26.21 0.11 5.48
CA GLU A 51 27.64 -0.21 5.29
C GLU A 51 28.04 -1.59 5.82
N ARG A 52 27.43 -2.04 6.93
CA ARG A 52 27.85 -3.28 7.62
C ARG A 52 27.05 -4.51 7.24
N HIS A 53 25.79 -4.32 6.87
CA HIS A 53 24.82 -5.40 6.73
C HIS A 53 24.01 -5.33 5.44
N GLY A 54 24.07 -4.21 4.71
CA GLY A 54 23.41 -4.08 3.41
C GLY A 54 24.09 -4.91 2.31
N PRO A 55 23.42 -5.11 1.16
CA PRO A 55 22.05 -4.68 0.90
C PRO A 55 21.01 -5.56 1.64
N PHE A 56 19.88 -4.97 2.02
CA PHE A 56 18.79 -5.64 2.70
C PHE A 56 17.70 -6.10 1.72
N LEU A 57 17.01 -7.19 2.02
CA LEU A 57 15.67 -7.41 1.48
C LEU A 57 14.64 -6.79 2.41
N ALA A 58 13.79 -5.90 1.89
CA ALA A 58 12.70 -5.37 2.66
C ALA A 58 11.51 -6.33 2.66
N MET A 59 10.89 -6.55 3.81
CA MET A 59 9.64 -7.30 3.95
C MET A 59 8.56 -6.36 4.46
N VAL A 60 7.51 -6.17 3.66
CA VAL A 60 6.45 -5.20 3.94
C VAL A 60 5.14 -5.93 4.19
N MET A 61 4.54 -5.69 5.35
CA MET A 61 3.24 -6.22 5.77
C MET A 61 2.28 -5.06 6.06
N ALA A 62 0.98 -5.27 5.91
CA ALA A 62 -0.02 -4.21 6.08
C ALA A 62 -0.52 -4.09 7.52
N TYR A 63 -0.73 -5.20 8.24
CA TYR A 63 -1.27 -5.19 9.60
C TYR A 63 -0.65 -6.24 10.53
N SER A 64 -1.03 -6.18 11.82
CA SER A 64 -0.28 -6.86 12.88
C SER A 64 -0.22 -8.38 12.74
N VAL A 65 -1.30 -9.06 12.31
CA VAL A 65 -1.32 -10.53 12.22
C VAL A 65 -0.32 -11.04 11.17
N GLU A 66 -0.13 -10.30 10.08
CA GLU A 66 0.85 -10.63 9.04
C GLU A 66 2.28 -10.48 9.58
N ALA A 67 2.54 -9.40 10.34
CA ALA A 67 3.84 -9.18 10.98
C ALA A 67 4.12 -10.23 12.08
N ASP A 68 3.10 -10.57 12.86
CA ASP A 68 3.17 -11.57 13.92
C ASP A 68 3.47 -12.97 13.36
N ALA A 69 2.97 -13.31 12.17
CA ALA A 69 3.26 -14.59 11.51
C ALA A 69 4.78 -14.79 11.29
N LEU A 70 5.48 -13.74 10.83
CA LEU A 70 6.93 -13.81 10.68
C LEU A 70 7.65 -13.85 12.02
N GLN A 71 7.26 -13.01 12.99
CA GLN A 71 7.86 -13.00 14.33
C GLN A 71 7.73 -14.36 15.02
N THR A 72 6.54 -14.96 14.97
CA THR A 72 6.24 -16.24 15.63
C THR A 72 6.83 -17.46 14.92
N SER A 73 7.18 -17.35 13.63
CA SER A 73 7.87 -18.42 12.90
C SER A 73 9.25 -18.77 13.47
N GLY A 74 9.90 -17.84 14.18
CA GLY A 74 11.27 -18.00 14.67
C GLY A 74 12.35 -17.88 13.59
N GLU A 75 11.99 -17.61 12.33
CA GLU A 75 12.94 -17.48 11.23
C GLU A 75 13.67 -16.12 11.24
N PHE A 76 13.03 -15.08 11.77
CA PHE A 76 13.62 -13.74 11.90
C PHE A 76 14.47 -13.63 13.17
N VAL A 77 15.73 -13.25 12.99
CA VAL A 77 16.68 -13.00 14.08
C VAL A 77 17.04 -11.52 14.09
N ALA A 78 16.65 -10.81 15.16
CA ALA A 78 16.93 -9.39 15.29
C ALA A 78 18.44 -9.10 15.39
N ASN A 79 18.88 -7.99 14.80
CA ASN A 79 20.24 -7.50 14.95
C ASN A 79 20.52 -7.18 16.42
N ALA A 80 21.64 -7.70 16.96
CA ALA A 80 21.96 -7.58 18.38
C ALA A 80 22.23 -6.15 18.86
N ALA A 81 22.76 -5.29 17.98
CA ALA A 81 23.12 -3.91 18.33
C ALA A 81 21.97 -2.93 18.04
N VAL A 82 21.28 -3.10 16.91
CA VAL A 82 20.19 -2.23 16.47
C VAL A 82 19.03 -3.11 15.99
N PRO A 83 18.20 -3.65 16.91
CA PRO A 83 17.12 -4.57 16.56
C PRO A 83 16.00 -3.90 15.77
N PHE A 84 15.85 -2.58 15.91
CA PHE A 84 14.90 -1.78 15.13
C PHE A 84 15.32 -0.31 15.08
N VAL A 85 14.73 0.41 14.14
CA VAL A 85 14.83 1.86 13.99
C VAL A 85 13.41 2.42 13.81
N ASP A 86 13.03 3.40 14.61
CA ASP A 86 11.73 4.08 14.48
C ASP A 86 11.90 5.34 13.61
N MET A 87 11.20 5.40 12.47
CA MET A 87 11.24 6.51 11.52
C MET A 87 9.85 6.84 11.02
N PHE A 88 9.50 8.14 10.98
CA PHE A 88 8.24 8.62 10.41
C PHE A 88 6.97 7.90 10.93
N GLY A 89 6.97 7.54 12.22
CA GLY A 89 5.84 6.84 12.85
C GLY A 89 5.78 5.33 12.54
N ARG A 90 6.86 4.74 12.01
CA ARG A 90 6.97 3.32 11.68
C ARG A 90 8.19 2.70 12.33
N ARG A 91 8.08 1.43 12.69
CA ARG A 91 9.19 0.63 13.20
C ARG A 91 9.74 -0.26 12.11
N PHE A 92 11.02 -0.07 11.79
CA PHE A 92 11.78 -0.90 10.87
C PHE A 92 12.61 -1.88 11.69
N HIS A 93 12.21 -3.14 11.73
CA HIS A 93 12.96 -4.18 12.43
C HIS A 93 14.12 -4.63 11.55
N VAL A 94 15.33 -4.61 12.10
CA VAL A 94 16.56 -4.92 11.37
C VAL A 94 17.08 -6.24 11.89
N GLY A 95 17.38 -7.17 10.98
CA GLY A 95 17.79 -8.50 11.36
C GLY A 95 18.20 -9.36 10.18
N THR A 96 18.15 -10.67 10.39
CA THR A 96 18.42 -11.66 9.35
C THR A 96 17.32 -12.71 9.33
N ILE A 97 17.00 -13.22 8.14
CA ILE A 97 16.33 -14.52 7.99
C ILE A 97 17.36 -15.46 7.44
N ARG A 98 17.71 -16.48 8.23
CA ARG A 98 18.87 -17.33 7.98
C ARG A 98 20.14 -16.48 7.84
N ARG A 99 20.68 -16.35 6.62
CA ARG A 99 21.90 -15.56 6.31
C ARG A 99 21.62 -14.32 5.46
N VAL A 100 20.36 -14.02 5.19
CA VAL A 100 19.97 -12.85 4.38
C VAL A 100 19.63 -11.71 5.31
N SER A 101 20.28 -10.56 5.13
CA SER A 101 19.94 -9.32 5.83
C SER A 101 18.56 -8.85 5.41
N VAL A 102 17.68 -8.61 6.38
CA VAL A 102 16.32 -8.17 6.13
C VAL A 102 15.96 -6.96 6.98
N VAL A 103 15.11 -6.10 6.40
CA VAL A 103 14.39 -5.07 7.14
C VAL A 103 12.91 -5.35 7.02
N THR A 104 12.22 -5.53 8.15
CA THR A 104 10.78 -5.81 8.14
C THR A 104 10.02 -4.61 8.67
N VAL A 105 8.93 -4.21 8.01
CA VAL A 105 8.13 -3.05 8.42
C VAL A 105 6.66 -3.31 8.19
N MET A 106 5.84 -2.86 9.12
CA MET A 106 4.40 -2.76 8.93
C MET A 106 4.10 -1.41 8.26
N SER A 107 3.60 -1.44 7.02
CA SER A 107 3.23 -0.23 6.30
C SER A 107 2.01 0.45 6.93
N GLY A 108 1.12 -0.33 7.54
CA GLY A 108 -0.26 0.06 7.74
C GLY A 108 -1.08 -0.26 6.48
N GLN A 109 -2.39 -0.37 6.66
CA GLN A 109 -3.30 -0.72 5.58
C GLN A 109 -3.44 0.41 4.57
N ARG A 110 -3.78 0.07 3.33
CA ARG A 110 -4.12 0.94 2.20
C ARG A 110 -2.94 1.57 1.48
N ARG A 111 -3.19 1.92 0.22
CA ARG A 111 -2.17 2.37 -0.75
C ARG A 111 -1.36 3.58 -0.31
N LEU A 112 -1.94 4.56 0.39
CA LEU A 112 -1.19 5.71 0.91
C LEU A 112 -0.11 5.27 1.92
N ASN A 113 -0.47 4.38 2.84
CA ASN A 113 0.45 3.87 3.84
C ASN A 113 1.54 2.99 3.20
N ALA A 114 1.15 2.14 2.25
CA ALA A 114 2.07 1.31 1.47
C ALA A 114 3.11 2.16 0.73
N GLY A 115 2.67 3.12 -0.10
CA GLY A 115 3.57 3.96 -0.90
C GLY A 115 4.53 4.80 -0.05
N ILE A 116 4.05 5.44 1.03
CA ILE A 116 4.93 6.19 1.96
C ILE A 116 5.98 5.26 2.57
N THR A 117 5.61 4.02 2.92
CA THR A 117 6.53 3.07 3.53
C THR A 117 7.61 2.63 2.55
N VAL A 118 7.24 2.36 1.30
CA VAL A 118 8.20 2.01 0.24
C VAL A 118 9.17 3.16 -0.02
N GLN A 119 8.66 4.40 -0.11
CA GLN A 119 9.54 5.56 -0.29
C GLN A 119 10.54 5.72 0.86
N ILE A 120 10.09 5.55 2.12
CA ILE A 120 10.99 5.58 3.28
C ILE A 120 12.00 4.43 3.23
N LEU A 121 11.60 3.22 2.81
CA LEU A 121 12.54 2.11 2.68
C LEU A 121 13.64 2.47 1.67
N MET A 122 13.26 2.97 0.49
CA MET A 122 14.17 3.33 -0.59
C MET A 122 15.09 4.52 -0.25
N ASP A 123 14.60 5.49 0.51
CA ASP A 123 15.35 6.71 0.84
C ASP A 123 16.45 6.50 1.90
N TYR A 124 16.33 5.46 2.73
CA TYR A 124 17.20 5.28 3.90
C TYR A 124 17.95 3.96 3.93
N PHE A 125 17.38 2.86 3.41
CA PHE A 125 18.04 1.56 3.44
C PHE A 125 18.66 1.26 2.08
N ASP A 126 19.84 0.63 2.09
CA ASP A 126 20.42 0.03 0.89
C ASP A 126 19.67 -1.27 0.59
N LEU A 127 18.77 -1.25 -0.40
CA LEU A 127 17.86 -2.36 -0.69
C LEU A 127 18.29 -3.15 -1.91
N GLY A 128 18.28 -4.48 -1.79
CA GLY A 128 18.32 -5.40 -2.93
C GLY A 128 16.95 -5.66 -3.55
N GLY A 129 15.87 -5.37 -2.83
CA GLY A 129 14.49 -5.44 -3.31
C GLY A 129 13.47 -5.56 -2.19
N ILE A 130 12.18 -5.65 -2.56
CA ILE A 130 11.04 -5.61 -1.64
C ILE A 130 10.18 -6.86 -1.86
N VAL A 131 9.87 -7.56 -0.77
CA VAL A 131 8.86 -8.62 -0.71
C VAL A 131 7.67 -8.06 0.07
N HIS A 132 6.54 -7.92 -0.59
CA HIS A 132 5.26 -7.69 0.08
C HIS A 132 4.49 -9.00 0.17
N TYR A 133 3.96 -9.29 1.35
CA TYR A 133 3.04 -10.40 1.56
C TYR A 133 1.97 -9.99 2.56
N GLY A 134 0.81 -10.62 2.42
CA GLY A 134 -0.33 -10.32 3.27
C GLY A 134 -1.53 -11.20 2.91
N THR A 135 -2.65 -10.92 3.58
CA THR A 135 -3.93 -11.55 3.27
C THR A 135 -4.65 -10.82 2.15
N ALA A 136 -5.26 -11.55 1.23
CA ALA A 136 -6.09 -11.01 0.16
C ALA A 136 -7.47 -11.66 0.15
N GLY A 137 -8.48 -10.92 -0.32
CA GLY A 137 -9.75 -11.51 -0.70
C GLY A 137 -9.61 -12.26 -2.03
N SER A 138 -10.27 -13.40 -2.18
CA SER A 138 -10.38 -14.02 -3.51
C SER A 138 -11.47 -13.33 -4.32
N ALA A 139 -11.23 -13.11 -5.61
CA ALA A 139 -12.25 -12.79 -6.62
C ALA A 139 -12.56 -13.97 -7.56
N ASP A 140 -11.75 -15.03 -7.50
CA ASP A 140 -11.79 -16.21 -8.36
C ASP A 140 -12.27 -17.43 -7.55
N ASP A 141 -13.39 -18.02 -7.96
CA ASP A 141 -14.01 -19.13 -7.24
C ASP A 141 -13.17 -20.43 -7.31
N SER A 142 -12.14 -20.50 -8.15
CA SER A 142 -11.17 -21.60 -8.16
C SER A 142 -10.12 -21.51 -7.04
N LEU A 143 -9.93 -20.33 -6.44
CA LEU A 143 -9.03 -20.13 -5.31
C LEU A 143 -9.71 -20.47 -3.98
N SER A 144 -9.18 -21.48 -3.31
CA SER A 144 -9.61 -21.88 -1.97
C SER A 144 -8.96 -21.03 -0.88
N PHE A 145 -9.59 -20.95 0.29
CA PHE A 145 -8.99 -20.33 1.48
C PHE A 145 -7.62 -20.94 1.78
N GLY A 146 -6.66 -20.07 2.13
CA GLY A 146 -5.28 -20.45 2.40
C GLY A 146 -4.40 -20.62 1.17
N ALA A 147 -4.96 -20.59 -0.06
CA ALA A 147 -4.14 -20.56 -1.26
C ALA A 147 -3.24 -19.31 -1.28
N VAL A 148 -2.00 -19.48 -1.75
CA VAL A 148 -1.02 -18.40 -1.86
C VAL A 148 -0.99 -17.96 -3.32
N SER A 149 -1.42 -16.73 -3.58
CA SER A 149 -1.36 -16.12 -4.91
C SER A 149 -0.03 -15.38 -5.09
N VAL A 150 0.64 -15.62 -6.21
CA VAL A 150 1.75 -14.79 -6.67
C VAL A 150 1.29 -14.08 -7.95
N PRO A 151 0.79 -12.84 -7.83
CA PRO A 151 0.26 -12.12 -8.99
C PRO A 151 1.39 -11.76 -9.95
N LYS A 152 1.15 -11.95 -11.25
CA LYS A 152 2.00 -11.42 -12.32
C LYS A 152 1.64 -9.97 -12.66
N TYR A 153 0.40 -9.58 -12.41
CA TYR A 153 -0.06 -8.22 -12.64
C TYR A 153 -0.87 -7.73 -11.46
N VAL A 154 -0.72 -6.47 -11.09
CA VAL A 154 -1.54 -5.79 -10.09
C VAL A 154 -2.05 -4.47 -10.67
N ALA A 155 -3.23 -4.02 -10.26
CA ALA A 155 -3.84 -2.79 -10.78
C ALA A 155 -4.59 -2.02 -9.69
N PHE A 156 -4.64 -0.69 -9.82
CA PHE A 156 -5.50 0.15 -9.01
C PHE A 156 -6.95 0.09 -9.52
N THR A 157 -7.75 -0.80 -8.92
CA THR A 157 -9.18 -0.94 -9.27
C THR A 157 -10.08 0.00 -8.45
N GLY A 158 -9.48 0.80 -7.57
CA GLY A 158 -10.17 1.88 -6.85
C GLY A 158 -10.16 3.22 -7.60
N SER A 159 -9.58 3.26 -8.80
CA SER A 159 -9.43 4.46 -9.62
C SER A 159 -10.40 4.45 -10.79
N TRP A 160 -11.29 5.43 -10.80
CA TRP A 160 -12.50 5.45 -11.61
C TRP A 160 -12.99 6.85 -11.88
N ASN A 161 -13.63 7.01 -13.03
CA ASN A 161 -14.51 8.13 -13.34
C ASN A 161 -15.94 7.70 -13.01
N TRP A 162 -16.60 8.46 -12.13
CA TRP A 162 -18.03 8.30 -11.93
C TRP A 162 -18.78 9.08 -13.02
N LYS A 163 -19.29 8.35 -14.01
CA LYS A 163 -19.94 8.96 -15.18
C LYS A 163 -21.38 9.35 -14.86
N ARG A 164 -21.82 10.45 -15.50
CA ARG A 164 -23.17 10.99 -15.33
C ARG A 164 -24.23 10.02 -15.85
N PHE A 165 -25.43 10.08 -15.28
CA PHE A 165 -26.58 9.40 -15.84
C PHE A 165 -26.77 9.76 -17.33
N ASN A 166 -27.06 8.77 -18.17
CA ASN A 166 -27.20 8.87 -19.63
C ASN A 166 -25.95 9.36 -20.39
N SER A 167 -24.75 9.31 -19.79
CA SER A 167 -23.53 9.47 -20.58
C SER A 167 -23.35 8.26 -21.50
N ILE A 168 -23.01 8.53 -22.75
CA ILE A 168 -22.55 7.50 -23.69
C ILE A 168 -21.08 7.26 -23.37
N GLY A 169 -20.70 5.99 -23.13
CA GLY A 169 -19.29 5.61 -22.97
C GLY A 169 -18.55 5.92 -24.26
N VAL A 170 -17.47 6.70 -24.16
CA VAL A 170 -16.65 7.13 -25.30
C VAL A 170 -15.32 6.38 -25.31
N ASP A 171 -15.04 5.64 -24.24
CA ASP A 171 -13.72 5.09 -23.92
C ASP A 171 -13.72 3.55 -23.99
N ASP A 172 -12.55 2.95 -24.29
CA ASP A 172 -12.38 1.51 -24.51
C ASP A 172 -12.28 0.67 -23.21
N PHE A 173 -12.41 1.30 -22.03
CA PHE A 173 -12.24 0.60 -20.75
C PHE A 173 -13.54 -0.03 -20.22
N PRO A 174 -13.48 -1.17 -19.50
CA PRO A 174 -14.67 -1.80 -18.95
C PRO A 174 -15.43 -0.87 -17.99
N GLU A 175 -16.75 -0.83 -18.15
CA GLU A 175 -17.65 -0.02 -17.32
C GLU A 175 -18.50 -0.90 -16.39
N LEU A 176 -18.62 -0.51 -15.12
CA LEU A 176 -19.66 -1.03 -14.25
C LEU A 176 -20.92 -0.17 -14.35
N SER A 177 -22.01 -0.75 -14.88
CA SER A 177 -23.33 -0.13 -14.83
C SER A 177 -24.01 -0.43 -13.49
N VAL A 178 -24.20 0.59 -12.64
CA VAL A 178 -24.81 0.40 -11.32
C VAL A 178 -26.25 -0.11 -11.45
N GLY A 179 -26.97 0.35 -12.47
CA GLY A 179 -28.35 -0.06 -12.76
C GLY A 179 -28.54 -1.55 -13.06
N TYR A 180 -27.49 -2.22 -13.56
CA TYR A 180 -27.51 -3.67 -13.79
C TYR A 180 -27.70 -4.48 -12.49
N TYR A 181 -27.38 -3.88 -11.35
CA TYR A 181 -27.45 -4.49 -10.02
C TYR A 181 -28.66 -4.05 -9.19
N ASN A 182 -29.60 -3.29 -9.78
CA ASN A 182 -30.84 -2.91 -9.10
C ASN A 182 -31.67 -4.15 -8.70
N THR A 183 -32.32 -4.05 -7.54
CA THR A 183 -33.28 -5.05 -7.04
C THR A 183 -34.64 -4.36 -6.77
N PRO A 184 -35.78 -5.03 -7.00
CA PRO A 184 -35.94 -6.40 -7.50
C PRO A 184 -35.77 -6.54 -9.04
N LYS A 185 -35.74 -5.42 -9.78
CA LYS A 185 -35.61 -5.42 -11.24
C LYS A 185 -34.39 -4.61 -11.65
N ARG A 186 -33.65 -5.12 -12.62
CA ARG A 186 -32.59 -4.38 -13.30
C ARG A 186 -33.18 -3.19 -14.06
N GLY A 187 -32.39 -2.14 -14.20
CA GLY A 187 -32.77 -0.94 -14.96
C GLY A 187 -31.83 0.20 -14.67
N GLU A 188 -31.85 1.25 -15.47
CA GLU A 188 -31.00 2.40 -15.23
C GLU A 188 -31.33 3.08 -13.89
N ASN A 189 -30.34 3.76 -13.29
CA ASN A 189 -30.53 4.54 -12.07
C ASN A 189 -29.65 5.79 -12.09
N LEU A 190 -29.92 6.73 -11.18
CA LEU A 190 -29.19 8.00 -11.10
C LEU A 190 -27.70 7.85 -10.73
N LEU A 191 -27.28 6.69 -10.21
CA LEU A 191 -25.86 6.39 -9.96
C LEU A 191 -25.11 6.05 -11.26
N GLY A 192 -25.80 5.81 -12.38
CA GLY A 192 -25.17 5.74 -13.69
C GLY A 192 -24.12 4.63 -13.82
N ARG A 193 -22.90 5.03 -14.21
CA ARG A 193 -21.81 4.14 -14.61
C ARG A 193 -20.48 4.53 -13.97
N ILE A 194 -19.64 3.53 -13.82
CA ILE A 194 -18.29 3.60 -13.28
C ILE A 194 -17.37 3.18 -14.41
N GLU A 195 -16.48 4.05 -14.81
CA GLU A 195 -15.44 3.71 -15.78
C GLU A 195 -14.10 3.63 -15.06
N PHE A 196 -13.39 2.52 -15.23
CA PHE A 196 -12.05 2.34 -14.67
C PHE A 196 -11.03 3.07 -15.53
N LYS A 197 -9.99 3.60 -14.91
CA LYS A 197 -8.96 4.36 -15.61
C LYS A 197 -7.55 3.84 -15.30
N PRO A 198 -6.59 4.00 -16.23
CA PRO A 198 -5.18 3.75 -15.95
C PRO A 198 -4.62 4.78 -14.95
N GLU A 199 -3.42 4.49 -14.47
CA GLU A 199 -2.59 5.40 -13.68
C GLU A 199 -1.45 5.97 -14.51
N GLU A 200 -0.97 7.14 -14.13
CA GLU A 200 0.26 7.75 -14.62
C GLU A 200 1.48 7.06 -14.01
N PHE A 201 2.37 6.52 -14.84
CA PHE A 201 3.58 5.82 -14.43
C PHE A 201 4.83 6.48 -15.02
N PHE A 202 5.86 6.64 -14.18
CA PHE A 202 7.11 7.30 -14.53
C PHE A 202 8.27 6.28 -14.56
N PRO A 203 8.52 5.62 -15.70
CA PRO A 203 9.61 4.66 -15.82
C PRO A 203 10.98 5.34 -15.65
N VAL A 204 11.93 4.61 -15.04
CA VAL A 204 13.30 5.08 -14.86
C VAL A 204 13.96 5.32 -16.22
N GLY A 205 14.29 6.58 -16.51
CA GLY A 205 14.93 6.98 -17.78
C GLY A 205 13.98 7.03 -18.98
N GLY A 206 12.67 6.90 -18.79
CA GLY A 206 11.65 7.01 -19.84
C GLY A 206 10.77 8.26 -19.70
N SER A 207 9.70 8.31 -20.50
CA SER A 207 8.65 9.33 -20.41
C SER A 207 7.44 8.80 -19.64
N LEU A 208 6.57 9.70 -19.18
CA LEU A 208 5.28 9.35 -18.59
C LEU A 208 4.49 8.38 -19.50
N GLU A 209 3.95 7.33 -18.91
CA GLU A 209 3.09 6.32 -19.53
C GLU A 209 1.77 6.19 -18.76
N GLU A 210 0.68 5.83 -19.45
CA GLU A 210 -0.58 5.43 -18.80
C GLU A 210 -0.64 3.90 -18.72
N VAL A 211 -0.71 3.36 -17.50
CA VAL A 211 -0.70 1.91 -17.25
C VAL A 211 -1.90 1.50 -16.42
N PHE A 212 -2.60 0.44 -16.85
CA PHE A 212 -3.64 -0.17 -16.02
C PHE A 212 -3.08 -1.31 -15.18
N TRP A 213 -2.24 -2.16 -15.79
CA TRP A 213 -1.58 -3.28 -15.14
C TRP A 213 -0.12 -2.95 -14.87
N LEU A 214 0.27 -3.04 -13.59
CA LEU A 214 1.66 -2.99 -13.15
C LEU A 214 2.18 -4.43 -13.04
N GLU A 215 3.38 -4.68 -13.56
CA GLU A 215 4.05 -5.98 -13.46
C GLU A 215 5.15 -5.90 -12.40
N PRO A 216 5.17 -6.80 -11.39
CA PRO A 216 6.30 -6.91 -10.48
C PRO A 216 7.60 -7.17 -11.25
N PHE A 217 8.74 -6.79 -10.66
CA PHE A 217 10.04 -6.93 -11.33
C PHE A 217 10.27 -8.39 -11.80
N SER A 218 10.50 -8.56 -13.09
CA SER A 218 10.42 -9.86 -13.77
C SER A 218 11.35 -10.93 -13.19
N ALA A 219 12.56 -10.55 -12.78
CA ALA A 219 13.51 -11.47 -12.15
C ALA A 219 13.00 -12.02 -10.79
N TRP A 220 12.26 -11.20 -10.04
CA TRP A 220 11.68 -11.60 -8.76
C TRP A 220 10.45 -12.48 -8.97
N TYR A 221 9.62 -12.15 -9.96
CA TYR A 221 8.52 -13.02 -10.34
C TYR A 221 9.03 -14.40 -10.77
N GLN A 222 10.08 -14.47 -11.61
CA GLN A 222 10.72 -15.74 -12.00
C GLN A 222 11.28 -16.52 -10.80
N LEU A 223 11.87 -15.82 -9.82
CA LEU A 223 12.32 -16.46 -8.58
C LEU A 223 11.15 -17.04 -7.78
N ALA A 224 10.03 -16.32 -7.68
CA ALA A 224 8.84 -16.75 -6.98
C ALA A 224 8.18 -17.98 -7.62
N GLN A 225 8.40 -18.24 -8.91
CA GLN A 225 7.89 -19.46 -9.55
C GLN A 225 8.43 -20.75 -8.92
N LYS A 226 9.58 -20.70 -8.24
CA LYS A 226 10.13 -21.84 -7.49
C LYS A 226 9.26 -22.25 -6.29
N LEU A 227 8.27 -21.44 -5.93
CA LEU A 227 7.31 -21.74 -4.87
C LEU A 227 6.19 -22.69 -5.32
N GLU A 228 6.04 -22.98 -6.62
CA GLU A 228 4.94 -23.80 -7.15
C GLU A 228 4.84 -25.18 -6.48
N ASP A 229 5.99 -25.81 -6.23
CA ASP A 229 6.09 -27.14 -5.62
C ASP A 229 6.17 -27.10 -4.08
N VAL A 230 6.10 -25.92 -3.46
CA VAL A 230 6.15 -25.79 -2.00
C VAL A 230 4.89 -26.40 -1.41
N VAL A 231 5.11 -27.40 -0.56
CA VAL A 231 4.05 -28.06 0.17
C VAL A 231 3.62 -27.19 1.36
N LEU A 232 2.42 -26.62 1.26
CA LEU A 232 1.84 -25.80 2.32
C LEU A 232 1.21 -26.65 3.42
N ASP A 233 1.46 -26.24 4.66
CA ASP A 233 0.71 -26.74 5.80
C ASP A 233 -0.75 -26.31 5.67
N TYR A 234 -1.65 -27.20 6.06
CA TYR A 234 -3.10 -26.98 5.97
C TYR A 234 -3.78 -27.01 7.34
N CYS A 235 -3.01 -27.24 8.41
CA CYS A 235 -3.47 -27.29 9.79
C CYS A 235 -2.64 -26.33 10.63
N VAL A 236 -3.31 -25.47 11.40
CA VAL A 236 -2.64 -24.68 12.44
C VAL A 236 -2.40 -25.54 13.68
N ASN A 237 -3.30 -26.50 13.95
CA ASN A 237 -3.18 -27.51 14.99
C ASN A 237 -4.01 -28.75 14.62
N SER A 238 -3.98 -29.79 15.47
CA SER A 238 -4.68 -31.06 15.22
C SER A 238 -6.20 -30.98 14.98
N THR A 239 -6.84 -29.86 15.34
CA THR A 239 -8.30 -29.67 15.25
C THR A 239 -8.71 -28.55 14.29
N TYR A 240 -7.77 -27.71 13.86
CA TYR A 240 -8.04 -26.56 13.00
C TYR A 240 -7.27 -26.69 11.70
N CYS A 241 -7.93 -27.32 10.72
CA CYS A 241 -7.38 -27.62 9.40
C CYS A 241 -8.32 -27.13 8.30
N LEU A 242 -7.74 -26.75 7.18
CA LEU A 242 -8.44 -26.47 5.93
C LEU A 242 -8.98 -27.78 5.33
N PRO A 243 -10.10 -27.73 4.57
CA PRO A 243 -10.72 -28.92 4.00
C PRO A 243 -9.87 -29.60 2.92
N SER A 244 -8.96 -28.84 2.31
CA SER A 244 -8.01 -29.31 1.31
C SER A 244 -6.66 -28.64 1.54
N ARG A 245 -5.59 -29.26 1.04
CA ARG A 245 -4.26 -28.68 1.11
C ARG A 245 -4.18 -27.44 0.22
N PRO A 246 -3.76 -26.28 0.74
CA PRO A 246 -3.56 -25.09 -0.07
C PRO A 246 -2.48 -25.28 -1.12
N LYS A 247 -2.55 -24.44 -2.15
CA LYS A 247 -1.58 -24.42 -3.25
C LYS A 247 -1.03 -23.02 -3.43
N VAL A 248 0.18 -22.96 -3.97
CA VAL A 248 0.72 -21.75 -4.56
C VAL A 248 0.18 -21.65 -5.98
N VAL A 249 -0.37 -20.50 -6.36
CA VAL A 249 -0.92 -20.24 -7.69
C VAL A 249 -0.23 -19.02 -8.29
N LEU A 250 0.43 -19.22 -9.41
CA LEU A 250 1.25 -18.23 -10.10
C LEU A 250 0.46 -17.58 -11.24
N GLY A 251 0.88 -16.39 -11.67
CA GLY A 251 0.41 -15.80 -12.93
C GLY A 251 -0.91 -15.04 -12.85
N LEU A 252 -1.47 -14.93 -11.65
CA LEU A 252 -2.78 -14.32 -11.43
C LEU A 252 -2.72 -12.79 -11.53
N ARG A 253 -3.91 -12.17 -11.53
CA ARG A 253 -4.05 -10.72 -11.45
C ARG A 253 -4.59 -10.29 -10.08
N GLY A 254 -3.94 -9.31 -9.48
CA GLY A 254 -4.35 -8.66 -8.24
C GLY A 254 -5.05 -7.33 -8.48
N ALA A 255 -6.05 -7.02 -7.67
CA ALA A 255 -6.75 -5.75 -7.68
C ALA A 255 -6.53 -5.04 -6.35
N THR A 256 -5.97 -3.84 -6.39
CA THR A 256 -5.71 -3.01 -5.22
C THR A 256 -6.70 -1.84 -5.18
N ALA A 257 -7.33 -1.63 -4.03
CA ALA A 257 -8.22 -0.49 -3.79
C ALA A 257 -8.36 -0.19 -2.30
N ASP A 258 -8.65 1.06 -1.92
CA ASP A 258 -8.90 1.45 -0.53
C ASP A 258 -10.30 1.01 -0.02
N ILE A 259 -10.69 -0.23 -0.33
CA ILE A 259 -11.99 -0.79 0.00
C ILE A 259 -11.83 -2.23 0.48
N PHE A 260 -12.52 -2.55 1.58
CA PHE A 260 -12.75 -3.93 1.95
C PHE A 260 -13.86 -4.53 1.06
N LEU A 261 -13.52 -5.47 0.19
CA LEU A 261 -14.47 -6.03 -0.77
C LEU A 261 -15.36 -7.12 -0.18
N GLY A 262 -16.45 -6.70 0.48
CA GLY A 262 -17.50 -7.59 1.01
C GLY A 262 -18.67 -7.87 0.06
N ASN A 263 -18.58 -7.51 -1.23
CA ASN A 263 -19.70 -7.58 -2.18
C ASN A 263 -19.46 -8.60 -3.29
N ALA A 264 -20.23 -9.69 -3.29
CA ALA A 264 -20.08 -10.78 -4.26
C ALA A 264 -20.37 -10.38 -5.71
N ALA A 265 -21.28 -9.41 -5.95
CA ALA A 265 -21.60 -8.97 -7.30
C ALA A 265 -20.45 -8.17 -7.90
N TYR A 266 -19.90 -7.24 -7.12
CA TYR A 266 -18.75 -6.44 -7.56
C TYR A 266 -17.48 -7.28 -7.70
N ARG A 267 -17.25 -8.23 -6.78
CA ARG A 267 -16.19 -9.23 -6.89
C ARG A 267 -16.23 -10.00 -8.21
N ARG A 268 -17.42 -10.51 -8.59
CA ARG A 268 -17.61 -11.21 -9.88
C ARG A 268 -17.40 -10.30 -11.08
N PHE A 269 -17.79 -9.04 -11.00
CA PHE A 269 -17.50 -8.06 -12.03
C PHE A 269 -15.99 -7.92 -12.25
N LEU A 270 -15.21 -7.73 -11.18
CA LEU A 270 -13.75 -7.63 -11.28
C LEU A 270 -13.12 -8.88 -11.89
N HIS A 271 -13.58 -10.07 -11.51
CA HIS A 271 -13.11 -11.31 -12.10
C HIS A 271 -13.47 -11.41 -13.58
N ASN A 272 -14.73 -11.17 -13.95
CA ASN A 272 -15.20 -11.36 -15.32
C ASN A 272 -14.60 -10.34 -16.31
N GLU A 273 -14.51 -9.07 -15.91
CA GLU A 273 -14.05 -8.00 -16.81
C GLU A 273 -12.51 -7.86 -16.83
N PHE A 274 -11.84 -8.12 -15.71
CA PHE A 274 -10.41 -7.87 -15.56
C PHE A 274 -9.58 -9.14 -15.33
N ASN A 275 -10.21 -10.32 -15.20
CA ASN A 275 -9.55 -11.58 -14.84
C ASN A 275 -8.79 -11.47 -13.51
N VAL A 276 -9.33 -10.69 -12.57
CA VAL A 276 -8.79 -10.54 -11.21
C VAL A 276 -9.06 -11.80 -10.41
N SER A 277 -8.04 -12.32 -9.73
CA SER A 277 -8.18 -13.47 -8.82
C SER A 277 -8.04 -13.08 -7.35
N THR A 278 -7.29 -12.03 -7.03
CA THR A 278 -7.11 -11.57 -5.65
C THR A 278 -7.37 -10.08 -5.52
N VAL A 279 -7.92 -9.64 -4.39
CA VAL A 279 -8.15 -8.22 -4.06
C VAL A 279 -7.48 -7.87 -2.73
N ASP A 280 -6.81 -6.74 -2.67
CA ASP A 280 -6.13 -6.22 -1.47
C ASP A 280 -6.18 -4.68 -1.42
N GLU A 281 -5.50 -4.08 -0.44
CA GLU A 281 -5.47 -2.62 -0.29
C GLU A 281 -4.05 -2.02 -0.53
N GLU A 282 -3.03 -2.84 -0.84
CA GLU A 282 -1.62 -2.41 -0.86
C GLU A 282 -0.83 -2.76 -2.13
N SER A 283 -0.98 -3.95 -2.72
CA SER A 283 0.02 -4.50 -3.68
C SER A 283 0.40 -3.56 -4.83
N ALA A 284 -0.58 -2.93 -5.50
CA ALA A 284 -0.28 -2.02 -6.61
C ALA A 284 0.55 -0.80 -6.17
N ALA A 285 0.38 -0.32 -4.94
CA ALA A 285 1.17 0.78 -4.40
C ALA A 285 2.57 0.37 -3.93
N ILE A 286 2.82 -0.93 -3.75
CA ILE A 286 4.17 -1.45 -3.53
C ILE A 286 4.94 -1.59 -4.85
N VAL A 287 4.23 -1.92 -5.94
CA VAL A 287 4.84 -2.11 -7.27
C VAL A 287 5.09 -0.78 -7.99
N MET A 288 4.21 0.20 -7.79
CA MET A 288 4.35 1.58 -8.30
C MET A 288 5.57 2.28 -7.70
#